data_AF-A0A3Q1IRK8-F1
#
_entry.id   AF-A0A3Q1IRK8-F1
#
_cell.length_a   1.000
_cell.length_b   1.000
_cell.length_c   1.000
_cell.angle_alpha   90.00
_cell.angle_beta   90.00
_cell.angle_gamma   90.00
#
_symmetry.space_group_name_H-M   'P 1'
#
loop_
_entity.id
_entity.type
_entity.pdbx_description
1 polymer ?
#
loop_
_entity_poly.entity_id
_entity_poly.type
_entity_poly.pdbx_seq_one_letter_code
_entity_poly.pdbx_strand_id
1 'polypeptide(L)'
;TAVLHDGRCDVSNSLYKYHFSPFKISVIPLAERDMKTVHVVIFSEKVRNQDVGTWLSRYWEVFNGTEVVDIDGIKTGTRRFQVRLRRRDGALEHLPSSIQLGAFRGAVFYPGQPKECRKCGSLQHLASECTQIFCKNCKATDHSSLQCSIPLKCNLCSSTKHKFKDCPQAYANRVKLSTTPLLHSQNSLV
;
A
#
# COMPACT_ATOMS: atom_id res chain seq x y z
N THR A 1 -6.35 -20.54 54.32
CA THR A 1 -7.02 -21.78 53.88
C THR A 1 -8.48 -21.66 54.26
N ALA A 2 -9.36 -21.37 53.30
CA ALA A 2 -10.81 -21.40 53.46
C ALA A 2 -11.45 -21.40 52.05
N VAL A 3 -11.76 -22.57 51.49
CA VAL A 3 -13.10 -23.16 51.28
C VAL A 3 -14.18 -22.17 50.78
N LEU A 4 -14.63 -22.39 49.55
CA LEU A 4 -15.84 -21.83 48.97
C LEU A 4 -17.05 -22.58 49.53
N HIS A 5 -18.05 -21.84 50.00
CA HIS A 5 -19.40 -22.37 50.21
C HIS A 5 -20.42 -21.50 49.50
N ASP A 6 -21.40 -22.21 48.93
CA ASP A 6 -22.41 -21.76 47.99
C ASP A 6 -23.39 -20.73 48.57
N GLY A 7 -23.78 -19.79 47.70
CA GLY A 7 -25.17 -19.34 47.56
C GLY A 7 -25.79 -18.52 48.70
N ARG A 8 -25.84 -17.19 48.51
CA ARG A 8 -27.06 -16.34 48.57
C ARG A 8 -26.65 -14.87 48.51
N CYS A 9 -27.16 -14.16 47.51
CA CYS A 9 -27.02 -12.71 47.39
C CYS A 9 -28.19 -12.07 48.16
N ASP A 10 -27.97 -11.67 49.41
CA ASP A 10 -28.92 -10.81 50.13
C ASP A 10 -28.59 -9.34 49.86
N VAL A 11 -29.57 -8.64 49.30
CA VAL A 11 -29.48 -7.21 48.98
C VAL A 11 -29.88 -6.43 50.23
N SER A 12 -28.92 -5.83 50.93
CA SER A 12 -29.21 -4.74 51.87
C SER A 12 -28.11 -3.68 51.94
N ASN A 13 -28.36 -2.60 51.20
CA ASN A 13 -28.31 -1.21 51.63
C ASN A 13 -27.16 -0.74 52.57
N SER A 14 -26.21 0.05 52.05
CA SER A 14 -25.82 1.32 52.71
C SER A 14 -24.91 2.20 51.81
N LEU A 15 -25.53 3.28 51.34
CA LEU A 15 -25.02 4.66 51.26
C LEU A 15 -23.49 4.90 51.31
N TYR A 16 -22.84 4.93 50.16
CA TYR A 16 -21.72 5.85 49.93
C TYR A 16 -21.83 6.48 48.54
N LYS A 17 -22.29 7.73 48.49
CA LYS A 17 -22.31 8.55 47.26
C LYS A 17 -20.88 9.02 46.96
N TYR A 18 -20.15 8.25 46.14
CA TYR A 18 -18.93 8.75 45.51
C TYR A 18 -19.30 9.46 44.21
N HIS A 19 -19.12 10.78 44.20
CA HIS A 19 -19.31 11.60 43.01
C HIS A 19 -18.07 11.45 42.10
N PHE A 20 -18.00 10.37 41.33
CA PHE A 20 -17.01 10.23 40.27
C PHE A 20 -17.47 11.07 39.07
N SER A 21 -16.84 12.23 38.89
CA SER A 21 -16.87 12.93 37.60
C SER A 21 -16.30 11.98 36.55
N PRO A 22 -17.04 11.64 35.47
CA PRO A 22 -16.53 10.74 34.46
C PRO A 22 -15.42 11.46 33.69
N PHE A 23 -14.17 11.17 34.04
CA PHE A 23 -13.07 11.39 33.09
C PHE A 23 -13.45 10.65 31.82
N LYS A 24 -13.60 11.40 30.73
CA LYS A 24 -13.95 10.85 29.42
C LYS A 24 -12.73 10.07 28.92
N ILE A 25 -12.63 8.81 29.31
CA ILE A 25 -11.62 7.89 28.77
C ILE A 25 -12.01 7.66 27.31
N SER A 26 -11.29 8.28 26.38
CA SER A 26 -11.39 7.94 24.97
C SER A 26 -10.68 6.61 24.76
N VAL A 27 -11.45 5.52 24.77
CA VAL A 27 -10.95 4.20 24.37
C VAL A 27 -10.84 4.19 22.85
N ILE A 28 -9.63 4.41 22.35
CA ILE A 28 -9.32 4.17 20.95
C ILE A 28 -9.18 2.65 20.77
N PRO A 29 -10.00 1.99 19.91
CA PRO A 29 -9.84 0.58 19.64
C PRO A 29 -8.42 0.29 19.17
N LEU A 30 -7.79 -0.79 19.64
CA LEU A 30 -6.47 -1.25 19.16
C LEU A 30 -6.45 -1.43 17.61
N ALA A 31 -7.62 -1.58 17.00
CA ALA A 31 -7.87 -1.64 15.56
C ALA A 31 -7.62 -0.33 14.79
N GLU A 32 -7.54 0.83 15.45
CA GLU A 32 -7.14 2.10 14.81
C GLU A 32 -5.62 2.14 14.47
N ARG A 33 -4.86 1.08 14.79
CA ARG A 33 -3.43 0.93 14.44
C ARG A 33 -3.17 0.25 13.10
N ASP A 34 -4.04 0.44 12.12
CA ASP A 34 -3.80 -0.02 10.74
C ASP A 34 -2.76 0.86 10.00
N MET A 35 -2.09 1.78 10.71
CA MET A 35 -0.89 2.43 10.23
C MET A 35 0.29 1.44 10.17
N LYS A 36 0.90 1.34 9.00
CA LYS A 36 2.11 0.54 8.78
C LYS A 36 3.21 1.40 8.20
N THR A 37 4.43 1.08 8.60
CA THR A 37 5.64 1.55 7.93
C THR A 37 6.01 0.52 6.86
N VAL A 38 5.88 0.93 5.61
CA VAL A 38 6.17 0.11 4.43
C VAL A 38 7.51 0.51 3.86
N HIS A 39 8.30 -0.49 3.50
CA HIS A 39 9.54 -0.32 2.78
C HIS A 39 9.33 -0.77 1.35
N VAL A 40 9.53 0.15 0.40
CA VAL A 40 9.50 -0.12 -1.03
C VAL A 40 10.92 -0.02 -1.55
N VAL A 41 11.45 -1.14 -2.02
CA VAL A 41 12.80 -1.22 -2.59
C VAL A 41 12.68 -1.21 -4.11
N ILE A 42 13.16 -0.14 -4.73
CA ILE A 42 13.20 -0.02 -6.19
C ILE A 42 14.44 0.76 -6.60
N PHE A 43 15.39 0.07 -7.22
CA PHE A 43 16.67 0.63 -7.63
C PHE A 43 16.53 1.42 -8.93
N SER A 44 16.03 2.65 -8.83
CA SER A 44 15.92 3.55 -9.98
C SER A 44 15.81 5.00 -9.53
N GLU A 45 16.67 5.85 -10.08
CA GLU A 45 16.59 7.31 -9.91
C GLU A 45 15.44 7.94 -10.72
N LYS A 46 15.01 7.26 -11.78
CA LYS A 46 13.94 7.71 -12.67
C LYS A 46 12.56 7.59 -12.03
N VAL A 47 12.39 6.64 -11.11
CA VAL A 47 11.16 6.50 -10.33
C VAL A 47 11.32 7.35 -9.08
N ARG A 48 10.44 8.30 -8.81
CA ARG A 48 10.51 9.15 -7.60
C ARG A 48 9.53 8.69 -6.53
N ASN A 49 9.64 9.24 -5.31
CA ASN A 49 8.70 8.96 -4.23
C ASN A 49 7.25 9.30 -4.61
N GLN A 50 7.05 10.31 -5.47
CA GLN A 50 5.73 10.66 -6.00
C GLN A 50 5.12 9.53 -6.84
N ASP A 51 5.93 8.84 -7.65
CA ASP A 51 5.46 7.71 -8.46
C ASP A 51 5.11 6.51 -7.58
N VAL A 52 5.98 6.20 -6.61
CA VAL A 52 5.74 5.10 -5.66
C VAL A 52 4.53 5.40 -4.78
N GLY A 53 4.39 6.63 -4.30
CA GLY A 53 3.23 7.09 -3.55
C GLY A 53 1.94 6.95 -4.36
N THR A 54 1.94 7.45 -5.60
CA THR A 54 0.79 7.29 -6.53
C THR A 54 0.43 5.82 -6.74
N TRP A 55 1.43 4.93 -6.87
CA TRP A 55 1.18 3.49 -6.97
C TRP A 55 0.58 2.89 -5.69
N LEU A 56 1.12 3.25 -4.51
CA LEU A 56 0.62 2.80 -3.21
C LEU A 56 -0.81 3.28 -2.95
N SER A 57 -1.15 4.49 -3.40
CA SER A 57 -2.49 5.10 -3.26
C SER A 57 -3.61 4.31 -3.93
N ARG A 58 -3.29 3.37 -4.81
CA ARG A 58 -4.26 2.45 -5.40
C ARG A 58 -4.85 1.49 -4.37
N TYR A 59 -4.07 1.14 -3.35
CA TYR A 59 -4.44 0.16 -2.35
C TYR A 59 -4.86 0.86 -1.06
N TRP A 60 -4.09 1.86 -0.62
CA TRP A 60 -4.17 2.42 0.74
C TRP A 60 -4.08 3.95 0.76
N GLU A 61 -4.37 4.55 1.92
CA GLU A 61 -4.07 5.95 2.15
C GLU A 61 -2.56 6.10 2.45
N VAL A 62 -1.90 7.03 1.75
CA VAL A 62 -0.44 7.21 1.79
C VAL A 62 -0.14 8.58 2.34
N PHE A 63 0.78 8.68 3.31
CA PHE A 63 1.12 9.94 3.96
C PHE A 63 2.41 10.53 3.39
N ASN A 64 3.56 10.09 3.91
CA ASN A 64 4.87 10.59 3.54
C ASN A 64 5.75 9.46 3.02
N GLY A 65 6.71 9.83 2.18
CA GLY A 65 7.71 8.93 1.61
C GLY A 65 9.10 9.50 1.79
N THR A 66 9.99 8.77 2.45
CA THR A 66 11.39 9.17 2.69
C THR A 66 12.32 8.19 2.01
N GLU A 67 13.35 8.69 1.32
CA GLU A 67 14.43 7.84 0.81
C GLU A 67 15.34 7.41 1.96
N VAL A 68 15.69 6.12 2.02
CA VAL A 68 16.59 5.57 3.04
C VAL A 68 18.01 5.61 2.50
N VAL A 69 18.89 6.25 3.26
CA VAL A 69 20.33 6.30 3.02
C VAL A 69 21.05 5.38 4.01
N ASP A 70 22.21 4.88 3.62
CA ASP A 70 23.12 4.20 4.54
C ASP A 70 23.92 5.19 5.40
N ILE A 71 24.87 4.67 6.18
CA ILE A 71 25.70 5.46 7.09
C ILE A 71 26.59 6.47 6.35
N ASP A 72 26.94 6.19 5.11
CA ASP A 72 27.79 7.03 4.25
C ASP A 72 26.96 8.05 3.45
N GLY A 73 25.64 8.07 3.64
CA GLY A 73 24.72 8.97 2.93
C GLY A 73 24.34 8.48 1.52
N ILE A 74 24.72 7.26 1.14
CA ILE A 74 24.41 6.68 -0.15
C ILE A 74 22.99 6.12 -0.14
N LYS A 75 22.23 6.38 -1.21
CA LYS A 75 20.85 5.92 -1.33
C LYS A 75 20.82 4.41 -1.53
N THR A 76 20.10 3.71 -0.65
CA THR A 76 19.97 2.25 -0.68
C THR A 76 18.93 1.74 -1.69
N GLY A 77 18.25 2.64 -2.42
CA GLY A 77 17.09 2.30 -3.25
C GLY A 77 15.82 1.95 -2.45
N THR A 78 15.90 1.96 -1.12
CA THR A 78 14.76 1.75 -0.23
C THR A 78 14.05 3.06 0.06
N ARG A 79 12.71 3.03 0.01
CA ARG A 79 11.84 4.15 0.35
C ARG A 79 10.90 3.73 1.45
N ARG A 80 10.83 4.53 2.51
CA ARG A 80 9.97 4.27 3.66
C ARG A 80 8.71 5.12 3.54
N PHE A 81 7.55 4.48 3.54
CA PHE A 81 6.25 5.13 3.51
C PHE A 81 5.44 4.82 4.77
N GLN A 82 4.73 5.81 5.28
CA GLN A 82 3.61 5.55 6.19
C GLN A 82 2.34 5.40 5.37
N VAL A 83 1.58 4.36 5.69
CA VAL A 83 0.32 4.03 5.02
C VAL A 83 -0.72 3.58 6.04
N ARG A 84 -1.99 3.78 5.73
CA ARG A 84 -3.12 3.23 6.49
C ARG A 84 -3.80 2.15 5.67
N LEU A 85 -3.73 0.91 6.17
CA LEU A 85 -4.33 -0.25 5.51
C LEU A 85 -5.85 -0.15 5.50
N ARG A 86 -6.47 -0.66 4.44
CA ARG A 86 -7.92 -0.81 4.36
C ARG A 86 -8.32 -2.19 4.89
N ARG A 87 -9.50 -2.27 5.49
CA ARG A 87 -10.14 -3.54 5.83
C ARG A 87 -11.25 -3.86 4.84
N ARG A 88 -11.34 -5.13 4.48
CA ARG A 88 -12.44 -5.70 3.70
C ARG A 88 -12.93 -6.94 4.43
N ASP A 89 -14.22 -6.99 4.73
CA ASP A 89 -14.87 -8.12 5.42
C ASP A 89 -14.19 -8.51 6.75
N GLY A 90 -13.70 -7.51 7.50
CA GLY A 90 -12.99 -7.70 8.76
C GLY A 90 -11.51 -8.12 8.62
N ALA A 91 -11.05 -8.48 7.42
CA ALA A 91 -9.66 -8.80 7.13
C ALA A 91 -8.87 -7.59 6.61
N LEU A 92 -7.56 -7.54 6.89
CA LEU A 92 -6.67 -6.53 6.31
C LEU A 92 -6.44 -6.82 4.83
N GLU A 93 -6.66 -5.83 3.97
CA GLU A 93 -6.29 -5.93 2.55
C GLU A 93 -4.79 -5.67 2.40
N HIS A 94 -4.00 -6.74 2.22
CA HIS A 94 -2.54 -6.67 2.16
C HIS A 94 -2.02 -6.12 0.81
N LEU A 95 -0.89 -5.42 0.85
CA LEU A 95 -0.22 -4.93 -0.37
C LEU A 95 0.42 -6.10 -1.11
N PRO A 96 0.46 -6.05 -2.45
CA PRO A 96 1.32 -6.95 -3.21
C PRO A 96 2.76 -6.82 -2.74
N SER A 97 3.42 -7.97 -2.59
CA SER A 97 4.85 -8.07 -2.25
C SER A 97 5.81 -7.52 -3.34
N SER A 98 5.28 -7.19 -4.52
CA SER A 98 6.05 -6.69 -5.66
C SER A 98 5.44 -5.42 -6.25
N ILE A 99 6.31 -4.46 -6.59
CA ILE A 99 5.96 -3.27 -7.35
C ILE A 99 6.60 -3.34 -8.74
N GLN A 100 5.88 -2.88 -9.76
CA GLN A 100 6.42 -2.69 -11.10
C GLN A 100 5.96 -1.34 -11.67
N LEU A 101 6.91 -0.51 -12.11
CA LEU A 101 6.67 0.77 -12.76
C LEU A 101 7.47 0.83 -14.06
N GLY A 102 6.78 0.64 -15.19
CA GLY A 102 7.44 0.45 -16.48
C GLY A 102 8.38 -0.76 -16.48
N ALA A 103 9.65 -0.51 -16.76
CA ALA A 103 10.73 -1.51 -16.71
C ALA A 103 11.30 -1.74 -15.30
N PHE A 104 11.01 -0.84 -14.35
CA PHE A 104 11.55 -0.91 -13.00
C PHE A 104 10.71 -1.86 -12.15
N ARG A 105 11.38 -2.84 -11.54
CA ARG A 105 10.77 -3.80 -10.61
C ARG A 105 11.34 -3.62 -9.23
N GLY A 106 10.52 -3.86 -8.23
CA GLY A 106 10.88 -3.69 -6.84
C GLY A 106 10.10 -4.61 -5.91
N ALA A 107 10.49 -4.58 -4.65
CA ALA A 107 9.83 -5.30 -3.57
C ALA A 107 9.12 -4.33 -2.63
N VAL A 108 8.04 -4.81 -2.01
CA VAL A 108 7.29 -4.08 -1.00
C VAL A 108 7.22 -4.97 0.23
N PHE A 109 7.65 -4.47 1.39
CA PHE A 109 7.60 -5.21 2.64
C PHE A 109 7.18 -4.37 3.84
N TYR A 110 6.47 -4.99 4.78
CA TYR A 110 6.07 -4.40 6.07
C TYR A 110 5.78 -5.50 7.11
N PRO A 111 5.83 -5.18 8.41
CA PRO A 111 5.52 -6.15 9.47
C PRO A 111 4.08 -6.68 9.37
N GLY A 112 3.95 -8.01 9.36
CA GLY A 112 2.66 -8.70 9.24
C GLY A 112 2.19 -8.91 7.79
N GLN A 113 3.02 -8.64 6.79
CA GLN A 113 2.71 -9.01 5.41
C GLN A 113 2.75 -10.55 5.23
N PRO A 114 1.73 -11.16 4.59
CA PRO A 114 1.73 -12.57 4.26
C PRO A 114 2.92 -12.95 3.39
N LYS A 115 3.53 -14.11 3.68
CA LYS A 115 4.59 -14.69 2.85
C LYS A 115 3.96 -15.40 1.66
N GLU A 116 3.59 -14.62 0.66
CA GLU A 116 3.05 -15.10 -0.61
C GLU A 116 4.14 -15.33 -1.66
N CYS A 117 3.87 -16.24 -2.60
CA CYS A 117 4.64 -16.41 -3.81
C CYS A 117 4.64 -15.10 -4.61
N ARG A 118 5.81 -14.45 -4.74
CA ARG A 118 5.96 -13.20 -5.51
C ARG A 118 5.68 -13.31 -7.01
N LYS A 119 5.44 -14.52 -7.53
CA LYS A 119 5.05 -14.76 -8.92
C LYS A 119 3.53 -14.85 -9.09
N CYS A 120 2.86 -15.69 -8.31
CA CYS A 120 1.43 -16.02 -8.48
C CYS A 120 0.53 -15.63 -7.29
N GLY A 121 1.08 -15.20 -6.16
CA GLY A 121 0.32 -14.82 -4.96
C GLY A 121 -0.10 -15.98 -4.04
N SER A 122 0.30 -17.23 -4.34
CA SER A 122 -0.04 -18.38 -3.50
C SER A 122 0.64 -18.32 -2.13
N LEU A 123 -0.07 -18.74 -1.08
CA LEU A 123 0.49 -18.92 0.28
C LEU A 123 1.15 -20.30 0.50
N GLN A 124 1.06 -21.20 -0.47
CA GLN A 124 1.49 -22.60 -0.32
C GLN A 124 2.95 -22.84 -0.70
N HIS A 125 3.55 -21.95 -1.50
CA HIS A 125 4.92 -22.10 -1.99
C HIS A 125 5.59 -20.75 -2.18
N LEU A 126 6.92 -20.74 -2.30
CA LEU A 126 7.68 -19.52 -2.61
C LEU A 126 7.99 -19.40 -4.11
N ALA A 127 8.44 -18.22 -4.54
CA ALA A 127 8.71 -17.94 -5.95
C ALA A 127 9.75 -18.88 -6.60
N SER A 128 10.65 -19.46 -5.80
CA SER A 128 11.63 -20.47 -6.24
C SER A 128 10.98 -21.78 -6.67
N GLU A 129 9.88 -22.17 -6.04
CA GLU A 129 9.16 -23.43 -6.25
C GLU A 129 7.93 -23.26 -7.15
N CYS A 130 7.65 -22.03 -7.58
CA CYS A 130 6.48 -21.72 -8.39
C CYS A 130 6.63 -22.24 -9.82
N THR A 131 5.86 -23.29 -10.13
CA THR A 131 5.69 -23.89 -11.47
C THR A 131 4.46 -23.37 -12.22
N GLN A 132 3.65 -22.54 -11.56
CA GLN A 132 2.40 -22.01 -12.12
C GLN A 132 2.66 -21.02 -13.26
N ILE A 133 1.92 -21.16 -14.36
CA ILE A 133 1.80 -20.12 -15.38
C ILE A 133 0.92 -19.02 -14.79
N PHE A 134 1.37 -17.76 -14.88
CA PHE A 134 0.63 -16.63 -14.30
C PHE A 134 0.79 -15.36 -15.13
N CYS A 135 -0.35 -14.79 -15.51
CA CYS A 135 -0.40 -13.53 -16.24
C CYS A 135 -0.33 -12.34 -15.27
N LYS A 136 0.76 -11.58 -15.29
CA LYS A 136 0.91 -10.38 -14.45
C LYS A 136 -0.05 -9.24 -14.79
N ASN A 137 -0.61 -9.23 -16.00
CA ASN A 137 -1.54 -8.20 -16.50
C ASN A 137 -2.96 -8.42 -15.95
N CYS A 138 -3.55 -9.59 -16.20
CA CYS A 138 -4.93 -9.90 -15.80
C CYS A 138 -5.06 -10.80 -14.55
N LYS A 139 -3.94 -11.30 -14.01
CA LYS A 139 -3.87 -12.19 -12.84
C LYS A 139 -4.46 -13.59 -13.04
N ALA A 140 -4.68 -14.00 -14.29
CA ALA A 140 -5.10 -15.35 -14.63
C ALA A 140 -3.93 -16.36 -14.61
N THR A 141 -4.24 -17.64 -14.39
CA THR A 141 -3.26 -18.74 -14.25
C THR A 141 -3.18 -19.67 -15.48
N ASP A 142 -3.91 -19.35 -16.54
CA ASP A 142 -4.03 -20.12 -17.78
C ASP A 142 -3.02 -19.70 -18.86
N HIS A 143 -2.56 -18.44 -18.84
CA HIS A 143 -1.64 -17.91 -19.86
C HIS A 143 -0.56 -16.99 -19.28
N SER A 144 0.51 -16.78 -20.05
CA SER A 144 1.58 -15.83 -19.71
C SER A 144 1.23 -14.40 -20.10
N SER A 145 1.90 -13.38 -19.54
CA SER A 145 1.65 -11.99 -19.92
C SER A 145 1.86 -11.67 -21.41
N LEU A 146 2.63 -12.48 -22.14
CA LEU A 146 2.85 -12.32 -23.58
C LEU A 146 1.66 -12.81 -24.41
N GLN A 147 0.88 -13.74 -23.87
CA GLN A 147 -0.29 -14.33 -24.53
C GLN A 147 -1.60 -13.70 -24.04
N CYS A 148 -1.52 -12.62 -23.27
CA CYS A 148 -2.69 -11.96 -22.71
C CYS A 148 -3.41 -11.14 -23.77
N SER A 149 -4.66 -11.48 -24.04
CA SER A 149 -5.55 -10.74 -24.95
C SER A 149 -6.04 -9.40 -24.37
N ILE A 150 -5.94 -9.22 -23.05
CA ILE A 150 -6.37 -8.00 -22.36
C ILE A 150 -5.35 -6.87 -22.62
N PRO A 151 -5.78 -5.67 -23.05
CA PRO A 151 -4.89 -4.54 -23.24
C PRO A 151 -4.04 -4.24 -21.99
N LEU A 152 -2.75 -3.96 -22.19
CA LEU A 152 -1.84 -3.66 -21.10
C LEU A 152 -2.26 -2.36 -20.41
N LYS A 153 -2.48 -2.44 -19.09
CA LYS A 153 -2.77 -1.27 -18.26
C LYS A 153 -1.48 -0.56 -17.85
N CYS A 154 -1.53 0.75 -17.73
CA CYS A 154 -0.46 1.55 -17.15
C CYS A 154 -0.22 1.10 -15.71
N ASN A 155 1.02 0.70 -15.41
CA ASN A 155 1.34 0.18 -14.09
C ASN A 155 1.26 1.22 -12.96
N LEU A 156 1.21 2.52 -13.28
CA LEU A 156 1.04 3.61 -12.31
C LEU A 156 -0.43 3.95 -12.07
N CYS A 157 -1.16 4.38 -13.11
CA CYS A 157 -2.52 4.91 -13.00
C CYS A 157 -3.63 3.92 -13.42
N SER A 158 -3.27 2.71 -13.84
CA SER A 158 -4.20 1.66 -14.33
C SER A 158 -4.96 1.96 -15.63
N SER A 159 -4.70 3.09 -16.31
CA SER A 159 -5.31 3.42 -17.61
C SER A 159 -4.83 2.46 -18.73
N THR A 160 -5.71 2.10 -19.67
CA THR A 160 -5.37 1.30 -20.86
C THR A 160 -4.86 2.14 -22.03
N LYS A 161 -4.92 3.48 -21.94
CA LYS A 161 -4.61 4.38 -23.06
C LYS A 161 -3.10 4.57 -23.30
N HIS A 162 -2.27 4.31 -22.29
CA HIS A 162 -0.84 4.58 -22.34
C HIS A 162 -0.04 3.62 -21.45
N LYS A 163 1.28 3.56 -21.69
CA LYS A 163 2.23 2.85 -20.82
C LYS A 163 2.80 3.81 -19.78
N PHE A 164 3.50 3.27 -18.78
CA PHE A 164 4.11 4.09 -17.70
C PHE A 164 4.99 5.23 -18.23
N LYS A 165 5.77 4.98 -19.29
CA LYS A 165 6.66 5.98 -19.92
C LYS A 165 5.92 7.25 -20.33
N ASP A 166 4.67 7.09 -20.78
CA ASP A 166 3.85 8.17 -21.33
C ASP A 166 2.73 8.57 -20.35
N CYS A 167 2.81 8.11 -19.10
CA CYS A 167 1.78 8.38 -18.11
C CYS A 167 1.83 9.84 -17.65
N PRO A 168 0.74 10.63 -17.77
CA PRO A 168 0.72 12.02 -17.33
C PRO A 168 0.78 12.15 -15.80
N GLN A 169 0.53 11.07 -15.06
CA GLN A 169 0.70 11.05 -13.61
C GLN A 169 2.13 10.71 -13.17
N ALA A 170 2.98 10.21 -14.07
CA ALA A 170 4.38 9.95 -13.75
C ALA A 170 5.11 11.26 -13.50
N TYR A 171 5.93 11.31 -12.46
CA TYR A 171 6.64 12.50 -12.01
C TYR A 171 7.40 13.19 -13.15
N ALA A 172 8.19 12.43 -13.92
CA ALA A 172 8.97 12.95 -15.03
C ALA A 172 8.10 13.64 -16.10
N ASN A 173 6.88 13.15 -16.34
CA ASN A 173 5.98 13.73 -17.32
C ASN A 173 5.22 14.94 -16.77
N ARG A 174 4.85 14.91 -15.48
CA ARG A 174 4.28 16.07 -14.80
C ARG A 174 5.21 17.28 -14.85
N VAL A 175 6.49 17.06 -14.54
CA VAL A 175 7.50 18.13 -14.57
C VAL A 175 7.63 18.68 -15.99
N LYS A 176 7.73 17.82 -17.02
CA LYS A 176 7.78 18.27 -18.42
C LYS A 176 6.56 19.11 -18.81
N LEU A 177 5.35 18.67 -18.46
CA LEU A 177 4.12 19.40 -18.75
C LEU A 177 4.09 20.78 -18.07
N SER A 178 4.64 20.89 -16.85
CA SER A 178 4.73 22.18 -16.14
C SER A 178 5.80 23.13 -16.70
N THR A 179 6.79 22.62 -17.42
CA THR A 179 7.90 23.43 -17.96
C THR A 179 7.64 23.89 -19.40
N THR A 180 6.71 23.29 -20.13
CA THR A 180 6.34 23.74 -21.48
C THR A 180 5.52 25.03 -21.42
N PRO A 181 6.02 26.19 -21.91
CA PRO A 181 5.21 27.40 -22.02
C PRO A 181 4.10 27.20 -23.06
N LEU A 182 2.90 27.71 -22.78
CA LEU A 182 1.79 27.73 -23.73
C LEU A 182 2.12 28.65 -24.92
N LEU A 183 2.81 28.11 -25.93
CA LEU A 183 2.75 28.65 -27.28
C LEU A 183 1.66 27.89 -28.00
N HIS A 184 0.51 28.55 -28.21
CA HIS A 184 -0.35 28.54 -29.41
C HIS A 184 -1.74 29.08 -29.05
N SER A 185 -1.87 30.41 -29.07
CA SER A 185 -3.10 31.06 -29.52
C SER A 185 -2.72 32.20 -30.47
N GLN A 186 -2.61 31.90 -31.75
CA GLN A 186 -2.70 32.93 -32.77
C GLN A 186 -3.70 32.50 -33.86
N ASN A 187 -4.71 33.36 -33.98
CA ASN A 187 -5.43 33.77 -35.18
C ASN A 187 -6.39 32.78 -35.86
N SER A 188 -7.68 33.07 -35.67
CA SER A 188 -8.69 32.93 -36.73
C SER A 188 -9.65 34.12 -36.64
N LEU A 189 -9.24 35.23 -37.25
CA LEU A 189 -10.14 36.24 -37.79
C LEU A 189 -9.79 36.36 -39.28
N VAL A 190 -10.60 35.71 -40.12
CA VAL A 190 -10.95 36.13 -41.47
C VAL A 190 -12.42 35.78 -41.65
#